data_AF-A0AAW2U5G4-F1
#
_entry.id   AF-A0AAW2U5G4-F1
#
_cell.length_a   1.000
_cell.length_b   1.000
_cell.length_c   1.000
_cell.angle_alpha   90.00
_cell.angle_beta   90.00
_cell.angle_gamma   90.00
#
_symmetry.space_group_name_H-M   'P 1'
#
loop_
_entity.id
_entity.type
_entity.pdbx_description
1 polymer ?
#
loop_
_entity_poly.entity_id
_entity_poly.type
_entity_poly.pdbx_seq_one_letter_code
_entity_poly.pdbx_strand_id
1 'polypeptide(L)'
;MMSKVVYTLTKEQKRDICEWISHIKFSDGYASNLARCVNIKEFRMHSMKNHDCHVFMQNLIPIAFCEMLPKHVWSALTEVSLLIQILYSMTPDVNKVQELEGSVATILYDFEKIFPSVFFDSMEHLIVHLPYEPRVGRPMQYR
;
A
#
# COMPACT_ATOMS: atom_id res chain seq x y z
N MET A 1 23.20 -20.77 -5.95
CA MET A 1 22.05 -20.75 -5.02
C MET A 1 21.51 -19.33 -5.05
N MET A 2 20.40 -19.05 -5.75
CA MET A 2 19.83 -17.70 -5.75
C MET A 2 19.28 -17.44 -4.35
N SER A 3 19.84 -16.46 -3.64
CA SER A 3 19.32 -16.01 -2.36
C SER A 3 17.82 -15.73 -2.49
N LYS A 4 17.00 -16.36 -1.65
CA LYS A 4 15.57 -16.10 -1.61
C LYS A 4 15.37 -14.61 -1.39
N VAL A 5 14.69 -13.95 -2.32
CA VAL A 5 14.55 -12.49 -2.25
C VAL A 5 13.70 -12.11 -1.04
N VAL A 6 14.17 -11.14 -0.25
CA VAL A 6 13.66 -10.80 1.09
C VAL A 6 12.19 -10.36 1.14
N TYR A 7 11.65 -9.92 0.00
CA TYR A 7 10.26 -9.51 -0.17
C TYR A 7 9.32 -10.64 -0.66
N THR A 8 9.82 -11.89 -0.77
CA THR A 8 9.02 -13.02 -1.28
C THR A 8 8.43 -13.89 -0.17
N LEU A 9 7.11 -14.00 -0.17
CA LEU A 9 6.35 -14.87 0.75
C LEU A 9 6.44 -16.36 0.37
N THR A 10 6.40 -17.23 1.40
CA THR A 10 6.23 -18.68 1.21
C THR A 10 4.82 -19.00 0.69
N LYS A 11 4.62 -20.23 0.21
CA LYS A 11 3.28 -20.69 -0.21
C LYS A 11 2.28 -20.67 0.97
N GLU A 12 2.74 -21.04 2.16
CA GLU A 12 1.96 -21.01 3.40
C GLU A 12 1.54 -19.58 3.73
N GLN A 13 2.48 -18.63 3.77
CA GLN A 13 2.16 -17.22 4.02
C GLN A 13 1.18 -16.64 2.98
N LYS A 14 1.35 -16.98 1.69
CA LYS A 14 0.40 -16.53 0.66
C LYS A 14 -0.99 -17.13 0.86
N ARG A 15 -1.08 -18.38 1.31
CA ARG A 15 -2.35 -19.03 1.65
C ARG A 15 -3.01 -18.30 2.82
N ASP A 16 -2.26 -18.05 3.89
CA ASP A 16 -2.77 -17.38 5.09
C ASP A 16 -3.31 -15.99 4.76
N ILE A 17 -2.63 -15.23 3.91
CA ILE A 17 -3.12 -13.93 3.42
C ILE A 17 -4.40 -14.09 2.60
N CYS A 18 -4.44 -15.03 1.65
CA CYS A 18 -5.63 -15.25 0.83
C CYS A 18 -6.84 -15.65 1.70
N GLU A 19 -6.63 -16.55 2.65
CA GLU A 19 -7.66 -16.96 3.60
C GLU A 19 -8.08 -15.78 4.47
N TRP A 20 -7.14 -15.02 5.04
CA TRP A 20 -7.44 -13.83 5.82
C TRP A 20 -8.29 -12.82 5.04
N ILE A 21 -7.88 -12.43 3.83
CA ILE A 21 -8.62 -11.49 2.97
C ILE A 21 -10.03 -12.00 2.67
N SER A 22 -10.19 -13.31 2.43
CA SER A 22 -11.50 -13.90 2.15
C SER A 22 -12.48 -13.83 3.32
N HIS A 23 -11.98 -13.66 4.55
CA HIS A 23 -12.80 -13.53 5.76
C HIS A 23 -13.00 -12.09 6.21
N ILE A 24 -12.27 -11.12 5.64
CA ILE A 24 -12.46 -9.70 5.96
C ILE A 24 -13.87 -9.28 5.56
N LYS A 25 -14.57 -8.66 6.52
CA LYS A 25 -15.85 -8.00 6.31
C LYS A 25 -15.72 -6.54 6.67
N PHE A 26 -16.12 -5.68 5.76
CA PHE A 26 -16.21 -4.26 5.99
C PHE A 26 -17.65 -3.86 6.32
N SER A 27 -17.81 -2.74 7.04
CA SER A 27 -19.10 -2.07 7.14
C SER A 27 -19.57 -1.64 5.75
N ASP A 28 -20.88 -1.56 5.56
CA ASP A 28 -21.46 -1.17 4.27
C ASP A 28 -20.89 0.17 3.77
N GLY A 29 -20.58 0.23 2.48
CA GLY A 29 -19.99 1.40 1.83
C GLY A 29 -18.48 1.62 2.00
N TYR A 30 -17.77 0.88 2.86
CA TYR A 30 -16.33 1.10 3.06
C TYR A 30 -15.46 0.43 1.99
N ALA A 31 -15.71 -0.85 1.68
CA ALA A 31 -15.09 -1.57 0.57
C ALA A 31 -16.02 -2.70 0.11
N SER A 32 -15.81 -3.19 -1.11
CA SER A 32 -16.56 -4.33 -1.62
C SER A 32 -16.10 -5.64 -0.95
N ASN A 33 -16.86 -6.72 -1.18
CA ASN A 33 -16.49 -8.03 -0.66
C ASN A 33 -15.21 -8.55 -1.34
N LEU A 34 -14.07 -8.38 -0.67
CA LEU A 34 -12.74 -8.77 -1.16
C LEU A 34 -12.59 -10.28 -1.39
N ALA A 35 -13.42 -11.12 -0.78
CA ALA A 35 -13.39 -12.57 -1.01
C ALA A 35 -13.61 -12.93 -2.49
N ARG A 36 -14.33 -12.08 -3.23
CA ARG A 36 -14.55 -12.24 -4.67
C ARG A 36 -13.30 -12.02 -5.52
N CYS A 37 -12.30 -11.34 -4.95
CA CYS A 37 -11.06 -11.01 -5.62
C CYS A 37 -9.94 -12.02 -5.30
N VAL A 38 -10.18 -13.04 -4.48
CA VAL A 38 -9.15 -13.98 -4.02
C VAL A 38 -9.35 -15.36 -4.65
N ASN A 39 -8.30 -15.89 -5.27
CA ASN A 39 -8.18 -17.29 -5.66
C ASN A 39 -7.21 -18.01 -4.72
N ILE A 40 -7.75 -18.71 -3.73
CA ILE A 40 -6.98 -19.45 -2.71
C ILE A 40 -6.17 -20.59 -3.36
N LYS A 41 -6.68 -21.23 -4.42
CA LYS A 41 -5.98 -22.35 -5.08
C LYS A 41 -4.72 -21.89 -5.80
N GLU A 42 -4.76 -20.70 -6.39
CA GLU A 42 -3.63 -20.13 -7.14
C GLU A 42 -2.76 -19.18 -6.28
N PHE A 43 -3.17 -18.90 -5.04
CA PHE A 43 -2.54 -17.93 -4.14
C PHE A 43 -2.43 -16.54 -4.77
N ARG A 44 -3.50 -16.11 -5.46
CA ARG A 44 -3.53 -14.87 -6.23
C ARG A 44 -4.77 -14.05 -5.91
N MET A 45 -4.61 -12.75 -6.04
CA MET A 45 -5.70 -11.79 -6.05
C MET A 45 -5.90 -11.28 -7.48
N HIS A 46 -7.15 -11.13 -7.90
CA HIS A 46 -7.50 -10.63 -9.23
C HIS A 46 -8.75 -9.76 -9.18
N SER A 47 -8.93 -8.93 -10.21
CA SER A 47 -10.18 -8.20 -10.45
C SER A 47 -10.61 -7.28 -9.29
N MET A 48 -9.66 -6.76 -8.51
CA MET A 48 -9.94 -5.75 -7.49
C MET A 48 -10.25 -4.42 -8.17
N LYS A 49 -11.34 -3.77 -7.75
CA LYS A 49 -11.70 -2.45 -8.28
C LYS A 49 -10.77 -1.39 -7.70
N ASN A 50 -10.66 -0.24 -8.38
CA ASN A 50 -9.77 0.84 -7.94
C ASN A 50 -9.99 1.25 -6.46
N HIS A 51 -11.25 1.42 -6.05
CA HIS A 51 -11.61 1.72 -4.66
C HIS A 51 -11.09 0.68 -3.67
N ASP A 52 -11.28 -0.60 -3.98
CA ASP A 52 -10.83 -1.70 -3.11
C ASP A 52 -9.29 -1.77 -3.07
N CYS A 53 -8.61 -1.48 -4.19
CA CYS A 53 -7.15 -1.36 -4.23
C CYS A 53 -6.66 -0.23 -3.33
N HIS A 54 -7.31 0.94 -3.36
CA HIS A 54 -6.97 2.06 -2.48
C HIS A 54 -7.12 1.67 -1.01
N VAL A 55 -8.24 1.04 -0.64
CA VAL A 55 -8.46 0.54 0.73
C VAL A 55 -7.38 -0.47 1.12
N PHE A 56 -7.02 -1.39 0.23
CA PHE A 56 -5.98 -2.38 0.47
C PHE A 56 -4.62 -1.73 0.71
N MET A 57 -4.21 -0.81 -0.17
CA MET A 57 -2.93 -0.11 -0.09
C MET A 57 -2.82 0.77 1.16
N GLN A 58 -3.89 1.48 1.53
CA GLN A 58 -3.88 2.39 2.66
C GLN A 58 -3.92 1.68 4.01
N ASN A 59 -4.74 0.63 4.14
CA ASN A 59 -5.13 0.12 5.46
C ASN A 59 -4.79 -1.35 5.67
N LEU A 60 -4.70 -2.16 4.60
CA LEU A 60 -4.54 -3.60 4.74
C LEU A 60 -3.10 -4.07 4.59
N ILE A 61 -2.27 -3.41 3.78
CA ILE A 61 -0.85 -3.78 3.63
C ILE A 61 -0.12 -3.90 4.99
N PRO A 62 -0.17 -2.92 5.91
CA PRO A 62 0.57 -3.01 7.17
C PRO A 62 0.13 -4.20 8.03
N ILE A 63 -1.15 -4.56 7.96
CA ILE A 63 -1.77 -5.63 8.73
C ILE A 63 -1.49 -6.98 8.07
N ALA A 64 -1.71 -7.09 6.76
CA ALA A 64 -1.62 -8.32 5.98
C ALA A 64 -0.24 -8.94 6.00
N PHE A 65 0.80 -8.09 5.99
CA PHE A 65 2.19 -8.53 5.95
C PHE A 65 2.91 -8.41 7.30
N CYS A 66 2.19 -8.01 8.35
CA CYS A 66 2.72 -8.00 9.71
C CYS A 66 3.20 -9.41 10.06
N GLU A 67 4.38 -9.52 10.65
CA GLU A 67 5.03 -10.78 11.04
C GLU A 67 5.40 -11.74 9.87
N MET A 68 5.02 -11.44 8.62
CA MET A 68 5.32 -12.29 7.45
C MET A 68 6.58 -11.86 6.70
N LEU A 69 6.95 -10.58 6.79
CA LEU A 69 8.10 -10.00 6.11
C LEU A 69 9.20 -9.58 7.10
N PRO A 70 10.47 -9.56 6.67
CA PRO A 70 11.54 -8.95 7.46
C PRO A 70 11.20 -7.51 7.83
N LYS A 71 11.57 -7.09 9.05
CA LYS A 71 11.19 -5.77 9.61
C LYS A 71 11.46 -4.60 8.67
N HIS A 72 12.58 -4.59 7.96
CA HIS A 72 12.91 -3.50 7.02
C HIS A 72 11.98 -3.46 5.79
N VAL A 73 11.56 -4.62 5.26
CA VAL A 73 10.62 -4.70 4.13
C VAL A 73 9.22 -4.26 4.59
N TRP A 74 8.78 -4.77 5.74
CA TRP A 74 7.50 -4.41 6.31
C TRP A 74 7.42 -2.92 6.67
N SER A 75 8.50 -2.33 7.20
CA SER A 75 8.58 -0.89 7.51
C SER A 75 8.38 -0.06 6.25
N ALA A 76 9.11 -0.36 5.17
CA ALA A 76 9.01 0.39 3.91
C ALA A 76 7.61 0.29 3.29
N LEU A 77 6.99 -0.90 3.30
CA LEU A 77 5.59 -1.07 2.86
C LEU A 77 4.62 -0.25 3.72
N THR A 78 4.84 -0.24 5.03
CA THR A 78 4.01 0.50 5.98
C THR A 78 4.13 2.01 5.79
N GLU A 79 5.33 2.52 5.55
CA GLU A 79 5.57 3.94 5.28
C GLU A 79 4.87 4.40 4.00
N VAL A 80 4.90 3.58 2.94
CA VAL A 80 4.13 3.85 1.71
C VAL A 80 2.62 3.84 2.00
N SER A 81 2.11 2.86 2.75
CA SER A 81 0.69 2.84 3.15
C SER A 81 0.26 4.08 3.94
N LEU A 82 1.08 4.51 4.90
CA LEU A 82 0.82 5.70 5.72
C LEU A 82 0.87 6.97 4.86
N LEU A 83 1.81 7.07 3.93
CA LEU A 83 1.89 8.15 2.97
C LEU A 83 0.59 8.26 2.16
N ILE A 84 0.12 7.14 1.59
CA ILE A 84 -1.12 7.13 0.79
C ILE A 84 -2.32 7.47 1.69
N GLN A 85 -2.34 6.99 2.93
CA GLN A 85 -3.41 7.32 3.88
C GLN A 85 -3.47 8.82 4.18
N ILE A 86 -2.33 9.49 4.38
CA ILE A 86 -2.27 10.94 4.63
C ILE A 86 -2.74 11.71 3.40
N LEU A 87 -2.23 11.38 2.21
CA LEU A 87 -2.54 12.06 0.95
C LEU A 87 -4.03 12.02 0.60
N TYR A 88 -4.66 10.86 0.77
CA TYR A 88 -6.05 10.63 0.38
C TYR A 88 -7.03 10.75 1.55
N SER A 89 -6.60 11.31 2.68
CA SER A 89 -7.50 11.61 3.78
C SER A 89 -8.49 12.71 3.39
N MET A 90 -9.72 12.62 3.88
CA MET A 90 -10.78 13.60 3.57
C MET A 90 -10.41 15.03 3.98
N THR A 91 -9.69 15.18 5.07
CA THR A 91 -9.14 16.45 5.56
C THR A 91 -7.69 16.23 5.99
N PRO A 92 -6.73 16.40 5.07
CA PRO A 92 -5.33 16.20 5.40
C PRO A 92 -4.87 17.28 6.38
N ASP A 93 -4.24 16.83 7.46
CA ASP A 93 -3.60 17.71 8.44
C ASP A 93 -2.40 18.39 7.79
N VAL A 94 -2.44 19.72 7.69
CA VAL A 94 -1.40 20.52 7.04
C VAL A 94 -0.02 20.26 7.62
N ASN A 95 0.09 20.03 8.94
CA ASN A 95 1.37 19.73 9.57
C ASN A 95 1.90 18.38 9.09
N LYS A 96 1.03 17.36 9.04
CA LYS A 96 1.41 16.03 8.55
C LYS A 96 1.78 16.04 7.07
N VAL A 97 1.09 16.83 6.25
CA VAL A 97 1.43 17.01 4.83
C VAL A 97 2.79 17.68 4.68
N GLN A 98 3.11 18.69 5.49
CA GLN A 98 4.41 19.36 5.44
C GLN A 98 5.56 18.44 5.89
N GLU A 99 5.35 17.64 6.94
CA GLU A 99 6.30 16.59 7.33
C GLU A 99 6.48 15.54 6.22
N LEU A 100 5.40 15.21 5.52
CA LEU A 100 5.41 14.28 4.38
C LEU A 100 6.19 14.83 3.19
N GLU A 101 6.06 16.12 2.85
CA GLU A 101 6.87 16.77 1.80
C GLU A 101 8.38 16.60 2.05
N GLY A 102 8.81 16.66 3.31
CA GLY A 102 10.22 16.48 3.68
C GLY A 102 10.70 15.03 3.72
N SER A 103 9.79 14.07 3.86
CA SER A 103 10.12 12.64 4.05
C SER A 103 9.80 11.75 2.85
N VAL A 104 8.94 12.19 1.93
CA VAL A 104 8.47 11.36 0.79
C VAL A 104 9.61 10.85 -0.09
N ALA A 105 10.61 11.68 -0.37
CA ALA A 105 11.77 11.27 -1.16
C ALA A 105 12.57 10.16 -0.46
N THR A 106 12.69 10.22 0.86
CA THR A 106 13.36 9.19 1.68
C THR A 106 12.55 7.90 1.70
N ILE A 107 11.23 7.99 1.88
CA ILE A 107 10.32 6.83 1.87
C ILE A 107 10.43 6.09 0.53
N LEU A 108 10.36 6.83 -0.59
CA LEU A 108 10.47 6.25 -1.92
C LEU A 108 11.86 5.63 -2.14
N TYR A 109 12.92 6.33 -1.74
CA TYR A 109 14.30 5.82 -1.83
C TYR A 109 14.52 4.54 -1.04
N ASP A 110 14.00 4.44 0.19
CA ASP A 110 14.11 3.24 1.01
C ASP A 110 13.28 2.09 0.44
N PHE A 111 12.14 2.40 -0.17
CA PHE A 111 11.33 1.43 -0.90
C PHE A 111 12.04 0.90 -2.15
N GLU A 112 12.70 1.77 -2.93
CA GLU A 112 13.49 1.41 -4.12
C GLU A 112 14.67 0.49 -3.82
N LYS A 113 15.30 0.61 -2.65
CA LYS A 113 16.40 -0.29 -2.25
C LYS A 113 15.95 -1.74 -2.08
N ILE A 114 14.67 -1.96 -1.81
CA ILE A 114 14.13 -3.27 -1.45
C ILE A 114 13.58 -3.98 -2.69
N PHE A 115 12.85 -3.27 -3.54
CA PHE A 115 12.14 -3.85 -4.68
C PHE A 115 12.95 -3.73 -5.99
N PRO A 116 12.69 -4.60 -6.98
CA PRO A 116 13.39 -4.55 -8.26
C PRO A 116 13.23 -3.20 -8.97
N SER A 117 14.28 -2.69 -9.61
CA SER A 117 14.22 -1.45 -10.38
C SER A 117 13.17 -1.45 -11.50
N VAL A 118 12.82 -2.62 -12.04
CA VAL A 118 11.75 -2.77 -13.06
C VAL A 118 10.35 -2.44 -12.52
N PHE A 119 10.17 -2.39 -11.20
CA PHE A 119 8.93 -1.95 -10.57
C PHE A 119 8.79 -0.42 -10.57
N PHE A 120 9.88 0.31 -10.71
CA PHE A 120 9.91 1.77 -10.60
C PHE A 120 10.06 2.38 -11.99
N ASP A 121 8.95 2.80 -12.57
CA ASP A 121 8.92 3.68 -13.71
C ASP A 121 8.55 5.12 -13.28
N SER A 122 8.39 6.01 -14.26
CA SER A 122 8.04 7.41 -14.00
C SER A 122 6.80 7.60 -13.11
N MET A 123 5.86 6.66 -13.13
CA MET A 123 4.59 6.74 -12.41
C MET A 123 4.78 6.57 -10.89
N GLU A 124 5.65 5.66 -10.46
CA GLU A 124 5.95 5.44 -9.04
C GLU A 124 6.63 6.66 -8.42
N HIS A 125 7.43 7.40 -9.19
CA HIS A 125 8.09 8.62 -8.73
C HIS A 125 7.16 9.83 -8.62
N LEU A 126 5.98 9.81 -9.25
CA LEU A 126 5.00 10.91 -9.13
C LEU A 126 4.54 11.13 -7.68
N ILE A 127 4.67 10.10 -6.85
CA ILE A 127 4.32 10.14 -5.43
C ILE A 127 5.03 11.25 -4.65
N VAL A 128 6.24 11.66 -5.10
CA VAL A 128 7.04 12.75 -4.51
C VAL A 128 6.35 14.11 -4.65
N HIS A 129 5.53 14.29 -5.69
CA HIS A 129 4.85 15.56 -5.95
C HIS A 129 3.48 15.63 -5.28
N LEU A 130 2.89 14.50 -4.88
CA LEU A 130 1.54 14.46 -4.33
C LEU A 130 1.36 15.26 -3.03
N PRO A 131 2.32 15.30 -2.08
CA PRO A 131 2.15 16.11 -0.86
C PRO A 131 2.03 17.62 -1.12
N TYR A 132 2.53 18.10 -2.26
CA TYR A 132 2.41 19.52 -2.65
C TYR A 132 0.98 19.89 -3.08
N GLU A 133 0.23 18.96 -3.68
CA GLU A 133 -1.10 19.22 -4.21
C GLU A 133 -2.13 19.64 -3.14
N PRO A 134 -2.30 18.95 -2.00
CA PRO A 134 -3.26 19.37 -0.97
C PRO A 134 -2.80 20.61 -0.19
N ARG A 135 -1.51 20.97 -0.26
CA ARG A 135 -0.97 22.20 0.33
C ARG A 135 -1.32 23.43 -0.51
N VAL A 136 -1.33 23.30 -1.84
CA VAL A 136 -1.55 24.41 -2.78
C VAL A 136 -2.98 24.44 -3.35
N GLY A 137 -3.66 23.30 -3.38
CA GLY A 137 -5.01 23.11 -3.90
C GLY A 137 -6.05 22.91 -2.80
N ARG A 138 -7.27 23.41 -3.06
CA ARG A 138 -8.48 23.16 -2.25
C ARG A 138 -8.76 21.65 -2.09
N PRO A 139 -9.59 21.24 -1.10
CA PRO A 139 -9.81 19.84 -0.74
C PRO A 139 -10.01 18.94 -1.96
N MET A 140 -9.24 17.84 -2.05
CA MET A 140 -9.19 16.90 -3.17
C MET A 140 -10.50 16.16 -3.47
N GLN A 141 -11.60 16.51 -2.80
CA GLN A 141 -12.91 15.84 -2.95
C GLN A 141 -13.77 16.38 -4.10
N TYR A 142 -13.24 17.24 -4.97
CA TYR A 142 -13.93 17.68 -6.19
C TYR A 142 -13.04 17.52 -7.42
N ARG A 143 -12.84 16.27 -7.85
CA ARG A 143 -12.50 15.92 -9.24
C ARG A 143 -13.17 14.62 -9.62
#